data_AF-A0A383EXM0-F1
#
_entry.id   AF-A0A383EXM0-F1
#
_cell.length_a   1.000
_cell.length_b   1.000
_cell.length_c   1.000
_cell.angle_alpha   90.00
_cell.angle_beta   90.00
_cell.angle_gamma   90.00
#
_symmetry.space_group_name_H-M   'P 1'
#
loop_
_entity.id
_entity.type
_entity.pdbx_description
1 polymer ?
#
loop_
_entity_poly.entity_id
_entity_poly.type
_entity_poly.pdbx_seq_one_letter_code
_entity_poly.pdbx_strand_id
1 'polypeptide(L)'
;EKGWPVDIHQIATRARKEAAVPIIVDNISNGLFIVISEGGKNCTIDTRQGQMAKDINEILAKTKSNPTRFPPEESSKSIRSIVMYNLKNAILESGLDVHVMETPNQTILVRHDQFGEDYTFSVTSNVPGILSKEANVAELSEPGLNAQGTINNEVTVGEGQFITALDGTSAAGVTIEYNREIGLKEIPIFDELGARIGTEFKEETNEEIVGSQSNPNLEGYVHVSQRST
;
A
#
# COMPACT_ATOMS: atom_id res chain seq x y z
N GLU A 1 -32.57 25.98 -1.03
CA GLU A 1 -31.61 26.00 0.09
C GLU A 1 -30.23 25.70 -0.45
N LYS A 2 -29.19 26.34 0.08
CA LYS A 2 -27.79 26.03 -0.28
C LYS A 2 -27.31 24.99 0.72
N GLY A 3 -26.83 23.83 0.23
CA GLY A 3 -26.30 22.77 1.07
C GLY A 3 -25.05 23.22 1.81
N TRP A 4 -24.58 22.40 2.74
CA TRP A 4 -23.32 22.62 3.44
C TRP A 4 -22.16 22.28 2.51
N PRO A 5 -21.25 23.23 2.19
CA PRO A 5 -20.05 22.91 1.44
C PRO A 5 -19.20 21.89 2.21
N VAL A 6 -18.59 20.98 1.46
CA VAL A 6 -17.66 19.97 1.98
C VAL A 6 -16.33 20.18 1.30
N ASP A 7 -15.29 20.33 2.11
CA ASP A 7 -13.93 20.60 1.68
C ASP A 7 -12.98 19.62 2.39
N ILE A 8 -12.46 18.65 1.65
CA ILE A 8 -11.51 17.65 2.14
C ILE A 8 -10.10 18.22 2.02
N HIS A 9 -9.30 18.08 3.06
CA HIS A 9 -7.93 18.58 3.12
C HIS A 9 -6.90 17.45 3.15
N GLN A 10 -7.27 16.30 3.68
CA GLN A 10 -6.46 15.10 3.74
C GLN A 10 -7.34 13.91 3.41
N ILE A 11 -6.91 13.07 2.48
CA ILE A 11 -7.58 11.79 2.22
C ILE A 11 -7.12 10.74 3.23
N ALA A 12 -7.96 9.75 3.49
CA ALA A 12 -7.54 8.65 4.32
C ALA A 12 -6.50 7.78 3.62
N THR A 13 -5.48 7.36 4.35
CA THR A 13 -4.47 6.41 3.87
C THR A 13 -4.38 5.21 4.80
N ARG A 14 -3.77 4.14 4.31
CA ARG A 14 -3.57 2.89 5.04
C ARG A 14 -2.09 2.77 5.39
N ALA A 15 -1.82 2.20 6.56
CA ALA A 15 -0.45 1.87 6.92
C ALA A 15 0.17 0.93 5.87
N ARG A 16 1.43 1.15 5.54
CA ARG A 16 2.07 0.44 4.43
C ARG A 16 3.58 0.24 4.62
N LYS A 17 4.14 -0.71 3.88
CA LYS A 17 5.57 -0.95 3.80
C LYS A 17 5.92 -1.51 2.43
N GLU A 18 6.69 -0.74 1.67
CA GLU A 18 7.22 -1.18 0.38
C GLU A 18 8.66 -1.68 0.52
N ALA A 19 8.98 -2.78 -0.16
CA ALA A 19 10.35 -3.25 -0.30
C ALA A 19 11.16 -2.30 -1.20
N ALA A 20 12.40 -2.05 -0.83
CA ALA A 20 13.32 -1.22 -1.62
C ALA A 20 13.90 -1.95 -2.84
N VAL A 21 13.94 -3.29 -2.81
CA VAL A 21 14.45 -4.11 -3.92
C VAL A 21 13.49 -5.25 -4.27
N PRO A 22 13.40 -5.64 -5.55
CA PRO A 22 12.62 -6.80 -5.96
C PRO A 22 13.29 -8.10 -5.49
N ILE A 23 12.51 -9.17 -5.37
CA ILE A 23 13.09 -10.51 -5.25
C ILE A 23 13.61 -10.94 -6.63
N ILE A 24 14.88 -11.31 -6.68
CA ILE A 24 15.58 -11.76 -7.87
C ILE A 24 16.43 -12.99 -7.57
N VAL A 25 16.85 -13.70 -8.62
CA VAL A 25 17.65 -14.94 -8.49
C VAL A 25 18.87 -14.78 -7.57
N ASP A 26 19.54 -13.64 -7.59
CA ASP A 26 20.77 -13.41 -6.83
C ASP A 26 20.49 -13.25 -5.33
N ASN A 27 19.53 -12.39 -4.96
CA ASN A 27 19.28 -12.05 -3.56
C ASN A 27 18.51 -13.14 -2.78
N ILE A 28 17.83 -14.05 -3.48
CA ILE A 28 17.13 -15.19 -2.88
C ILE A 28 17.95 -16.48 -2.89
N SER A 29 19.16 -16.48 -3.44
CA SER A 29 20.00 -17.69 -3.59
C SER A 29 20.29 -18.42 -2.28
N ASN A 30 20.33 -17.70 -1.14
CA ASN A 30 20.51 -18.26 0.20
C ASN A 30 19.18 -18.44 0.97
N GLY A 31 18.06 -18.24 0.29
CA GLY A 31 16.72 -18.25 0.86
C GLY A 31 16.30 -16.92 1.48
N LEU A 32 14.99 -16.76 1.58
CA LEU A 32 14.29 -15.60 2.11
C LEU A 32 13.39 -16.06 3.26
N PHE A 33 13.46 -15.32 4.35
CA PHE A 33 12.68 -15.49 5.55
C PHE A 33 12.04 -14.15 5.88
N ILE A 34 10.71 -14.11 5.95
CA ILE A 34 9.95 -12.90 6.27
C ILE A 34 9.01 -13.19 7.43
N VAL A 35 8.92 -12.25 8.36
CA VAL A 35 7.90 -12.21 9.41
C VAL A 35 7.11 -10.91 9.25
N ILE A 36 5.79 -11.01 9.31
CA ILE A 36 4.89 -9.85 9.43
C ILE A 36 4.11 -10.03 10.73
N SER A 37 4.03 -8.96 11.52
CA SER A 37 3.32 -8.93 12.79
C SER A 37 2.31 -7.80 12.80
N GLU A 38 1.05 -8.11 13.07
CA GLU A 38 -0.07 -7.18 13.13
C GLU A 38 -1.04 -7.70 14.20
N GLY A 39 -1.57 -6.82 15.07
CA GLY A 39 -2.62 -7.19 16.03
C GLY A 39 -2.27 -8.32 17.00
N GLY A 40 -0.98 -8.56 17.29
CA GLY A 40 -0.50 -9.69 18.10
C GLY A 40 -0.47 -11.04 17.37
N LYS A 41 -0.82 -11.08 16.08
CA LYS A 41 -0.70 -12.23 15.19
C LYS A 41 0.58 -12.09 14.37
N ASN A 42 1.12 -13.24 13.95
CA ASN A 42 2.31 -13.28 13.11
C ASN A 42 2.06 -14.20 11.92
N CYS A 43 2.46 -13.77 10.73
CA CYS A 43 2.68 -14.67 9.61
C CYS A 43 4.17 -14.83 9.36
N THR A 44 4.58 -15.98 8.85
CA THR A 44 5.98 -16.25 8.53
C THR A 44 6.07 -17.02 7.23
N ILE A 45 7.02 -16.66 6.38
CA ILE A 45 7.42 -17.47 5.23
C ILE A 45 8.91 -17.77 5.30
N ASP A 46 9.26 -19.00 4.95
CA ASP A 46 10.66 -19.46 4.85
C ASP A 46 10.85 -20.21 3.53
N THR A 47 11.52 -19.59 2.57
CA THR A 47 11.75 -20.19 1.25
C THR A 47 12.76 -21.33 1.26
N ARG A 48 13.37 -21.63 2.41
CA ARG A 48 14.33 -22.73 2.59
C ARG A 48 13.64 -24.03 3.02
N GLN A 49 12.32 -23.99 3.24
CA GLN A 49 11.56 -25.14 3.73
C GLN A 49 10.44 -25.59 2.78
N GLY A 50 10.02 -26.83 2.95
CA GLY A 50 8.82 -27.38 2.32
C GLY A 50 8.86 -27.44 0.79
N GLN A 51 7.69 -27.25 0.18
CA GLN A 51 7.54 -27.29 -1.28
C GLN A 51 8.15 -26.07 -1.96
N MET A 52 8.05 -24.90 -1.33
CA MET A 52 8.62 -23.65 -1.83
C MET A 52 10.13 -23.76 -2.07
N ALA A 53 10.85 -24.39 -1.14
CA ALA A 53 12.28 -24.64 -1.30
C ALA A 53 12.59 -25.52 -2.52
N LYS A 54 11.79 -26.56 -2.77
CA LYS A 54 12.00 -27.44 -3.92
C LYS A 54 11.80 -26.68 -5.23
N ASP A 55 10.69 -25.94 -5.33
CA ASP A 55 10.33 -25.21 -6.55
C ASP A 55 11.34 -24.10 -6.86
N ILE A 56 11.73 -23.31 -5.86
CA ILE A 56 12.71 -22.23 -6.03
C ILE A 56 14.10 -22.79 -6.35
N ASN A 57 14.55 -23.84 -5.66
CA ASN A 57 15.86 -24.44 -5.95
C ASN A 57 15.91 -25.07 -7.35
N GLU A 58 14.82 -25.65 -7.84
CA GLU A 58 14.73 -26.16 -9.21
C GLU A 58 14.88 -25.02 -10.24
N ILE A 59 14.20 -23.89 -10.01
CA ILE A 59 14.33 -22.70 -10.86
C ILE A 59 15.78 -22.21 -10.84
N LEU A 60 16.36 -21.98 -9.66
CA LEU A 60 17.75 -21.51 -9.51
C LEU A 60 18.76 -22.44 -10.20
N ALA A 61 18.59 -23.76 -10.08
CA ALA A 61 19.46 -24.74 -10.73
C ALA A 61 19.34 -24.70 -12.26
N LYS A 62 18.12 -24.54 -12.81
CA LYS A 62 17.88 -24.40 -14.25
C LYS A 62 18.48 -23.10 -14.79
N THR A 63 18.27 -21.97 -14.09
CA THR A 63 18.86 -20.67 -14.45
C THR A 63 20.37 -20.74 -14.46
N LYS A 64 20.99 -21.35 -13.44
CA LYS A 64 22.45 -21.49 -13.34
C LYS A 64 23.02 -22.41 -14.43
N SER A 65 22.34 -23.50 -14.76
CA SER A 65 22.84 -24.49 -15.73
C SER A 65 22.67 -24.04 -17.19
N ASN A 66 21.63 -23.29 -17.51
CA ASN A 66 21.37 -22.81 -18.86
C ASN A 66 20.65 -21.45 -18.86
N PRO A 67 21.37 -20.34 -18.59
CA PRO A 67 20.77 -19.01 -18.50
C PRO A 67 20.19 -18.50 -19.82
N THR A 68 20.65 -19.02 -20.96
CA THR A 68 20.06 -18.70 -22.27
C THR A 68 18.66 -19.30 -22.40
N ARG A 69 18.45 -20.52 -21.92
CA ARG A 69 17.14 -21.18 -21.93
C ARG A 69 16.23 -20.72 -20.78
N PHE A 70 16.83 -20.39 -19.65
CA PHE A 70 16.14 -19.95 -18.44
C PHE A 70 16.69 -18.58 -18.01
N PRO A 71 16.26 -17.48 -18.67
CA PRO A 71 16.76 -16.15 -18.36
C PRO A 71 16.56 -15.77 -16.88
N PRO A 72 17.54 -15.09 -16.25
CA PRO A 72 17.44 -14.64 -14.85
C PRO A 72 16.20 -13.80 -14.53
N GLU A 73 15.76 -12.95 -15.47
CA GLU A 73 14.58 -12.08 -15.29
C GLU A 73 13.29 -12.90 -15.20
N GLU A 74 13.05 -13.80 -16.15
CA GLU A 74 11.88 -14.71 -16.14
C GLU A 74 11.90 -15.66 -14.94
N SER A 75 13.09 -16.11 -14.55
CA SER A 75 13.29 -16.93 -13.35
C SER A 75 12.95 -16.15 -12.09
N SER A 76 13.38 -14.88 -12.01
CA SER A 76 13.06 -13.98 -10.90
C SER A 76 11.56 -13.72 -10.77
N LYS A 77 10.87 -13.51 -11.90
CA LYS A 77 9.41 -13.37 -11.94
C LYS A 77 8.67 -14.62 -11.46
N SER A 78 9.15 -15.80 -11.85
CA SER A 78 8.60 -17.08 -11.40
C SER A 78 8.78 -17.26 -9.88
N ILE A 79 9.97 -16.93 -9.37
CA ILE A 79 10.26 -16.96 -7.93
C ILE A 79 9.38 -15.96 -7.16
N ARG A 80 9.24 -14.72 -7.64
CA ARG A 80 8.32 -13.73 -7.05
C ARG A 80 6.89 -14.24 -6.98
N SER A 81 6.40 -14.86 -8.05
CA SER A 81 5.04 -15.45 -8.07
C SER A 81 4.86 -16.49 -6.97
N ILE A 82 5.84 -17.38 -6.79
CA ILE A 82 5.82 -18.41 -5.73
C ILE A 82 5.82 -17.73 -4.34
N VAL A 83 6.71 -16.79 -4.10
CA VAL A 83 6.82 -16.10 -2.81
C VAL A 83 5.53 -15.34 -2.50
N MET A 84 5.01 -14.56 -3.45
CA MET A 84 3.78 -13.79 -3.28
C MET A 84 2.57 -14.67 -3.01
N TYR A 85 2.42 -15.77 -3.73
CA TYR A 85 1.31 -16.71 -3.50
C TYR A 85 1.33 -17.25 -2.07
N ASN A 86 2.49 -17.73 -1.60
CA ASN A 86 2.60 -18.29 -0.27
C ASN A 86 2.51 -17.23 0.83
N LEU A 87 3.04 -16.02 0.60
CA LEU A 87 2.90 -14.92 1.55
C LEU A 87 1.44 -14.51 1.71
N LYS A 88 0.68 -14.40 0.61
CA LYS A 88 -0.78 -14.15 0.65
C LYS A 88 -1.51 -15.21 1.46
N ASN A 89 -1.23 -16.49 1.22
CA ASN A 89 -1.86 -17.57 1.97
C ASN A 89 -1.47 -17.54 3.46
N ALA A 90 -0.19 -17.33 3.78
CA ALA A 90 0.27 -17.27 5.16
C ALA A 90 -0.40 -16.12 5.94
N ILE A 91 -0.59 -14.97 5.30
CA ILE A 91 -1.34 -13.83 5.87
C ILE A 91 -2.79 -14.22 6.14
N LEU A 92 -3.47 -14.80 5.15
CA LEU A 92 -4.88 -15.24 5.27
C LEU A 92 -5.06 -16.30 6.36
N GLU A 93 -4.19 -17.31 6.41
CA GLU A 93 -4.22 -18.40 7.39
C GLU A 93 -3.95 -17.90 8.81
N SER A 94 -3.07 -16.90 8.94
CA SER A 94 -2.74 -16.28 10.22
C SER A 94 -3.77 -15.22 10.65
N GLY A 95 -4.69 -14.83 9.74
CA GLY A 95 -5.74 -13.85 9.98
C GLY A 95 -5.22 -12.45 10.27
N LEU A 96 -4.12 -12.03 9.65
CA LEU A 96 -3.63 -10.65 9.77
C LEU A 96 -4.50 -9.72 8.92
N ASP A 97 -4.74 -8.50 9.41
CA ASP A 97 -5.52 -7.47 8.71
C ASP A 97 -4.63 -6.66 7.74
N VAL A 98 -3.86 -7.37 6.92
CA VAL A 98 -3.00 -6.80 5.87
C VAL A 98 -3.15 -7.58 4.58
N HIS A 99 -2.79 -6.97 3.46
CA HIS A 99 -2.60 -7.66 2.19
C HIS A 99 -1.23 -7.35 1.58
N VAL A 100 -0.80 -8.22 0.66
CA VAL A 100 0.42 -8.03 -0.12
C VAL A 100 0.15 -7.96 -1.61
N MET A 101 0.87 -7.08 -2.30
CA MET A 101 0.80 -6.89 -3.74
C MET A 101 2.19 -6.64 -4.33
N GLU A 102 2.35 -6.97 -5.62
CA GLU A 102 3.55 -6.60 -6.38
C GLU A 102 3.32 -5.21 -6.96
N THR A 103 4.28 -4.31 -6.79
CA THR A 103 4.24 -2.95 -7.35
C THR A 103 4.67 -2.97 -8.83
N PRO A 104 4.46 -1.89 -9.59
CA PRO A 104 5.01 -1.78 -10.94
C PRO A 104 6.55 -1.91 -11.00
N ASN A 105 7.23 -1.61 -9.90
CA ASN A 105 8.69 -1.76 -9.75
C ASN A 105 9.11 -3.20 -9.38
N GLN A 106 8.17 -4.15 -9.41
CA GLN A 106 8.40 -5.58 -9.09
C GLN A 106 8.79 -5.83 -7.62
N THR A 107 8.58 -4.84 -6.76
CA THR A 107 8.80 -4.92 -5.31
C THR A 107 7.53 -5.39 -4.61
N ILE A 108 7.68 -5.83 -3.35
CA ILE A 108 6.54 -6.21 -2.51
C ILE A 108 6.04 -4.97 -1.77
N LEU A 109 4.74 -4.74 -1.79
CA LEU A 109 4.04 -3.81 -0.91
C LEU A 109 3.17 -4.60 0.06
N VAL A 110 3.38 -4.41 1.36
CA VAL A 110 2.45 -4.81 2.43
C VAL A 110 1.60 -3.59 2.78
N ARG A 111 0.29 -3.75 2.89
CA ARG A 111 -0.62 -2.65 3.24
C ARG A 111 -1.72 -3.15 4.17
N HIS A 112 -2.05 -2.35 5.17
CA HIS A 112 -3.12 -2.66 6.13
C HIS A 112 -4.50 -2.59 5.46
N ASP A 113 -5.45 -3.38 5.94
CA ASP A 113 -6.82 -3.44 5.40
C ASP A 113 -7.74 -2.35 5.98
N GLN A 114 -7.30 -1.65 7.01
CA GLN A 114 -8.03 -0.52 7.60
C GLN A 114 -7.33 0.80 7.32
N PHE A 115 -8.13 1.85 7.10
CA PHE A 115 -7.69 3.22 6.93
C PHE A 115 -7.51 3.91 8.27
N GLY A 116 -6.59 4.87 8.32
CA GLY A 116 -6.39 5.70 9.49
C GLY A 116 -5.06 5.46 10.18
N GLU A 117 -4.82 6.29 11.19
CA GLU A 117 -3.54 6.34 11.91
C GLU A 117 -3.41 5.31 13.03
N ASP A 118 -4.52 4.71 13.47
CA ASP A 118 -4.55 3.74 14.56
C ASP A 118 -3.98 2.36 14.18
N TYR A 119 -3.80 2.12 12.88
CA TYR A 119 -3.40 0.82 12.37
C TYR A 119 -1.92 0.77 12.02
N THR A 120 -1.26 -0.31 12.42
CA THR A 120 0.17 -0.51 12.15
C THR A 120 0.51 -1.99 12.10
N PHE A 121 1.60 -2.29 11.42
CA PHE A 121 2.22 -3.61 11.44
C PHE A 121 3.73 -3.46 11.43
N SER A 122 4.43 -4.52 11.78
CA SER A 122 5.88 -4.61 11.62
C SER A 122 6.27 -5.70 10.66
N VAL A 123 7.40 -5.53 10.00
CA VAL A 123 8.00 -6.52 9.11
C VAL A 123 9.43 -6.79 9.52
N THR A 124 9.91 -8.00 9.27
CA THR A 124 11.32 -8.37 9.39
C THR A 124 11.68 -9.29 8.23
N SER A 125 12.85 -9.08 7.61
CA SER A 125 13.37 -9.96 6.56
C SER A 125 14.85 -10.24 6.77
N ASN A 126 15.30 -11.44 6.42
CA ASN A 126 16.73 -11.78 6.44
C ASN A 126 17.50 -11.21 5.24
N VAL A 127 16.83 -10.65 4.23
CA VAL A 127 17.46 -10.05 3.04
C VAL A 127 17.27 -8.53 3.07
N PRO A 128 18.36 -7.73 3.15
CA PRO A 128 18.28 -6.28 3.13
C PRO A 128 17.52 -5.75 1.90
N GLY A 129 16.66 -4.78 2.13
CA GLY A 129 15.82 -4.14 1.12
C GLY A 129 14.53 -4.91 0.80
N ILE A 130 14.39 -6.18 1.16
CA ILE A 130 13.11 -6.89 1.03
C ILE A 130 12.31 -6.64 2.31
N LEU A 131 11.42 -5.66 2.29
CA LEU A 131 10.55 -5.20 3.40
C LEU A 131 11.26 -4.60 4.63
N SER A 132 12.49 -5.01 4.97
CA SER A 132 13.34 -4.34 5.97
C SER A 132 14.62 -3.80 5.32
N LYS A 133 15.08 -2.61 5.74
CA LYS A 133 16.31 -1.96 5.24
C LYS A 133 17.53 -2.79 5.59
N GLU A 134 17.56 -3.30 6.82
CA GLU A 134 18.64 -4.16 7.33
C GLU A 134 18.13 -5.60 7.52
N ALA A 135 19.06 -6.55 7.40
CA ALA A 135 18.74 -7.96 7.59
C ALA A 135 18.43 -8.25 9.07
N ASN A 136 17.33 -8.94 9.31
CA ASN A 136 16.85 -9.39 10.61
C ASN A 136 16.57 -8.24 11.60
N VAL A 137 16.35 -7.02 11.08
CA VAL A 137 15.91 -5.87 11.87
C VAL A 137 14.44 -5.63 11.60
N ALA A 138 13.64 -5.61 12.66
CA ALA A 138 12.22 -5.31 12.57
C ALA A 138 12.00 -3.82 12.28
N GLU A 139 11.11 -3.53 11.34
CA GLU A 139 10.70 -2.16 11.03
C GLU A 139 9.19 -2.04 11.03
N LEU A 140 8.70 -0.92 11.58
CA LEU A 140 7.30 -0.55 11.50
C LEU A 140 6.92 -0.12 10.08
N SER A 141 5.64 -0.28 9.77
CA SER A 141 4.99 0.33 8.63
C SER A 141 5.05 1.86 8.71
N GLU A 142 5.02 2.50 7.55
CA GLU A 142 4.58 3.89 7.46
C GLU A 142 3.12 3.96 7.97
N PRO A 143 2.76 4.92 8.83
CA PRO A 143 1.41 5.02 9.36
C PRO A 143 0.41 5.46 8.29
N GLY A 144 -0.84 5.02 8.43
CA GLY A 144 -1.95 5.61 7.70
C GLY A 144 -2.33 6.97 8.29
N LEU A 145 -3.23 7.68 7.62
CA LEU A 145 -3.78 8.96 8.05
C LEU A 145 -5.30 8.90 7.96
N ASN A 146 -5.98 9.57 8.88
CA ASN A 146 -7.42 9.78 8.81
C ASN A 146 -7.75 10.86 7.77
N ALA A 147 -8.94 10.77 7.18
CA ALA A 147 -9.48 11.85 6.37
C ALA A 147 -9.64 13.11 7.23
N GLN A 148 -9.37 14.28 6.66
CA GLN A 148 -9.57 15.57 7.32
C GLN A 148 -10.27 16.52 6.37
N GLY A 149 -11.08 17.43 6.92
CA GLY A 149 -11.78 18.42 6.14
C GLY A 149 -12.73 19.26 6.97
N THR A 150 -13.59 20.00 6.27
CA THR A 150 -14.64 20.83 6.87
C THR A 150 -16.00 20.51 6.27
N ILE A 151 -17.03 20.70 7.10
CA ILE A 151 -18.43 20.71 6.66
C ILE A 151 -18.99 22.06 7.05
N ASN A 152 -19.56 22.78 6.09
CA ASN A 152 -20.00 24.16 6.26
C ASN A 152 -18.92 25.12 6.78
N ASN A 153 -17.67 24.91 6.34
CA ASN A 153 -16.47 25.62 6.81
C ASN A 153 -16.16 25.44 8.32
N GLU A 154 -16.77 24.45 8.97
CA GLU A 154 -16.49 24.07 10.35
C GLU A 154 -15.66 22.79 10.38
N VAL A 155 -14.67 22.72 11.27
CA VAL A 155 -13.73 21.59 11.38
C VAL A 155 -14.46 20.31 11.79
N THR A 156 -13.99 19.19 11.24
CA THR A 156 -14.53 17.85 11.51
C THR A 156 -13.53 16.99 12.27
N VAL A 157 -14.02 15.88 12.83
CA VAL A 157 -13.19 14.78 13.36
C VAL A 157 -13.06 13.70 12.28
N GLY A 158 -11.83 13.28 12.02
CA GLY A 158 -11.52 12.22 11.06
C GLY A 158 -11.40 10.85 11.72
N GLU A 159 -11.99 9.83 11.12
CA GLU A 159 -11.81 8.42 11.50
C GLU A 159 -11.78 7.56 10.24
N GLY A 160 -10.61 7.06 9.87
CA GLY A 160 -10.42 6.39 8.58
C GLY A 160 -10.89 7.26 7.43
N GLN A 161 -11.79 6.76 6.60
CA GLN A 161 -12.38 7.47 5.45
C GLN A 161 -13.53 8.42 5.82
N PHE A 162 -13.86 8.56 7.10
CA PHE A 162 -14.98 9.36 7.55
C PHE A 162 -14.52 10.70 8.13
N ILE A 163 -15.30 11.74 7.83
CA ILE A 163 -15.24 13.02 8.55
C ILE A 163 -16.60 13.30 9.20
N THR A 164 -16.60 13.68 10.47
CA THR A 164 -17.82 13.94 11.25
C THR A 164 -17.84 15.35 11.78
N ALA A 165 -18.95 16.06 11.57
CA ALA A 165 -19.17 17.39 12.12
C ALA A 165 -19.23 17.33 13.65
N LEU A 166 -18.54 18.28 14.30
CA LEU A 166 -18.49 18.36 15.76
C LEU A 166 -19.85 18.73 16.36
N ASP A 167 -20.11 18.24 17.57
CA ASP A 167 -21.27 18.67 18.35
C ASP A 167 -21.27 20.19 18.54
N GLY A 168 -22.46 20.81 18.40
CA GLY A 168 -22.62 22.26 18.52
C GLY A 168 -22.33 23.05 17.23
N THR A 169 -21.85 22.40 16.16
CA THR A 169 -21.76 23.00 14.82
C THR A 169 -23.12 23.02 14.13
N SER A 170 -23.24 23.80 13.06
CA SER A 170 -24.47 23.86 12.26
C SER A 170 -24.79 22.52 11.58
N ALA A 171 -23.78 21.70 11.33
CA ALA A 171 -23.89 20.39 10.69
C ALA A 171 -23.80 19.22 11.69
N ALA A 172 -23.95 19.46 13.00
CA ALA A 172 -23.83 18.42 14.02
C ALA A 172 -24.69 17.18 13.71
N GLY A 173 -24.09 16.00 13.86
CA GLY A 173 -24.70 14.71 13.52
C GLY A 173 -24.52 14.28 12.06
N VAL A 174 -23.88 15.09 11.21
CA VAL A 174 -23.51 14.68 9.85
C VAL A 174 -22.13 14.02 9.84
N THR A 175 -22.08 12.86 9.19
CA THR A 175 -20.84 12.14 8.84
C THR A 175 -20.79 11.95 7.33
N ILE A 176 -19.62 12.15 6.74
CA ILE A 176 -19.36 11.98 5.30
C ILE A 176 -18.24 10.96 5.14
N GLU A 177 -18.44 10.00 4.24
CA GLU A 177 -17.40 9.10 3.78
C GLU A 177 -16.75 9.67 2.51
N TYR A 178 -15.42 9.84 2.54
CA TYR A 178 -14.62 10.18 1.36
C TYR A 178 -13.75 8.98 0.97
N ASN A 179 -14.20 8.24 -0.03
CA ASN A 179 -13.63 6.95 -0.41
C ASN A 179 -12.55 7.01 -1.50
N ARG A 180 -12.08 8.21 -1.87
CA ARG A 180 -11.01 8.33 -2.86
C ARG A 180 -9.66 7.99 -2.22
N GLU A 181 -8.90 7.14 -2.90
CA GLU A 181 -7.55 6.71 -2.50
C GLU A 181 -6.47 7.34 -3.39
N ILE A 182 -5.22 7.34 -2.91
CA ILE A 182 -4.04 7.65 -3.70
C ILE A 182 -3.89 6.61 -4.82
N GLY A 183 -3.96 7.06 -6.07
CA GLY A 183 -3.68 6.25 -7.24
C GLY A 183 -2.24 6.37 -7.72
N LEU A 184 -1.95 5.64 -8.80
CA LEU A 184 -0.70 5.72 -9.54
C LEU A 184 -0.90 6.50 -10.84
N LYS A 185 0.04 7.39 -11.14
CA LYS A 185 0.14 8.11 -12.40
C LYS A 185 1.23 7.50 -13.27
N GLU A 186 0.93 7.34 -14.54
CA GLU A 186 1.89 6.97 -15.57
C GLU A 186 2.60 8.21 -16.11
N ILE A 187 3.91 8.28 -15.91
CA ILE A 187 4.78 9.33 -16.43
C ILE A 187 5.57 8.74 -17.60
N PRO A 188 5.29 9.13 -18.86
CA PRO A 188 6.06 8.65 -20.00
C PRO A 188 7.50 9.17 -19.94
N ILE A 189 8.46 8.27 -20.20
CA ILE A 189 9.88 8.61 -20.30
C ILE A 189 10.23 8.75 -21.77
N PHE A 190 10.86 9.87 -22.13
CA PHE A 190 11.31 10.16 -23.48
C PHE A 190 12.84 10.22 -23.56
N ASP A 191 13.39 9.84 -24.71
CA ASP A 191 14.81 10.08 -25.03
C ASP A 191 15.05 11.54 -25.46
N GLU A 192 16.31 11.87 -25.73
CA GLU A 192 16.74 13.21 -26.19
C GLU A 192 16.11 13.64 -27.52
N LEU A 193 15.60 12.68 -28.31
CA LEU A 193 14.96 12.92 -29.60
C LEU A 193 13.42 13.02 -29.47
N GLY A 194 12.89 12.92 -28.24
CA GLY A 194 11.46 12.98 -27.95
C GLY A 194 10.70 11.69 -28.23
N ALA A 195 11.40 10.56 -28.48
CA ALA A 195 10.77 9.26 -28.63
C ALA A 195 10.51 8.65 -27.24
N ARG A 196 9.32 8.06 -27.05
CA ARG A 196 8.98 7.40 -25.77
C ARG A 196 9.80 6.11 -25.63
N ILE A 197 10.60 6.04 -24.58
CA ILE A 197 11.44 4.89 -24.24
C ILE A 197 10.93 4.10 -23.02
N GLY A 198 9.95 4.63 -22.28
CA GLY A 198 9.41 3.93 -21.12
C GLY A 198 8.24 4.64 -20.44
N THR A 199 7.93 4.13 -19.24
CA THR A 199 6.92 4.70 -18.33
C THR A 199 7.43 4.52 -16.91
N GLU A 200 7.38 5.58 -16.12
CA GLU A 200 7.56 5.57 -14.68
C GLU A 200 6.19 5.64 -14.00
N PHE A 201 6.00 4.93 -12.90
CA PHE A 201 4.78 5.02 -12.10
C PHE A 201 5.07 5.85 -10.85
N LYS A 202 4.29 6.91 -10.65
CA LYS A 202 4.42 7.80 -9.49
C LYS A 202 3.09 7.91 -8.76
N GLU A 203 3.12 7.85 -7.44
CA GLU A 203 1.92 8.07 -6.62
C GLU A 203 1.39 9.49 -6.79
N GLU A 204 0.06 9.61 -6.81
CA GLU A 204 -0.63 10.90 -6.66
C GLU A 204 -0.27 11.51 -5.29
N THR A 205 -0.11 12.82 -5.22
CA THR A 205 -0.01 13.50 -3.92
C THR A 205 -1.41 13.81 -3.39
N ASN A 206 -1.51 14.03 -2.08
CA ASN A 206 -2.77 14.45 -1.46
C ASN A 206 -3.30 15.74 -2.13
N GLU A 207 -2.42 16.71 -2.38
CA GLU A 207 -2.77 18.00 -2.98
C GLU A 207 -3.28 17.88 -4.42
N GLU A 208 -2.82 16.87 -5.17
CA GLU A 208 -3.35 16.63 -6.52
C GLU A 208 -4.79 16.11 -6.49
N ILE A 209 -5.19 15.47 -5.39
CA ILE A 209 -6.53 14.91 -5.23
C ILE A 209 -7.49 15.95 -4.68
N VAL A 210 -7.16 16.55 -3.53
CA VAL A 210 -8.08 17.43 -2.78
C VAL A 210 -7.71 18.92 -2.83
N GLY A 211 -6.67 19.26 -3.59
CA GLY A 211 -6.16 20.63 -3.66
C GLY A 211 -5.25 20.97 -2.47
N SER A 212 -4.76 22.20 -2.46
CA SER A 212 -3.92 22.71 -1.37
C SER A 212 -4.68 23.71 -0.52
N GLN A 213 -4.15 24.05 0.67
CA GLN A 213 -4.76 25.09 1.51
C GLN A 213 -4.93 26.44 0.78
N SER A 214 -4.04 26.75 -0.19
CA SER A 214 -4.12 27.98 -0.99
C SER A 214 -5.03 27.88 -2.21
N ASN A 215 -5.38 26.66 -2.63
CA ASN A 215 -6.24 26.39 -3.79
C ASN A 215 -6.99 25.07 -3.57
N PRO A 216 -8.02 25.07 -2.70
CA PRO A 216 -8.75 23.85 -2.34
C PRO A 216 -9.66 23.39 -3.48
N ASN A 217 -9.79 22.07 -3.64
CA ASN A 217 -10.75 21.49 -4.58
C ASN A 217 -12.03 21.13 -3.82
N LEU A 218 -13.02 22.03 -3.82
CA LEU A 218 -14.30 21.77 -3.15
C LEU A 218 -14.98 20.49 -3.72
N GLU A 219 -15.18 19.48 -2.88
CA GLU A 219 -15.79 18.19 -3.27
C GLU A 219 -17.28 18.31 -3.57
N GLY A 220 -17.95 19.29 -2.98
CA GLY A 220 -19.35 19.59 -3.28
C GLY A 220 -20.14 20.12 -2.08
N TYR A 221 -21.42 19.75 -2.05
CA TYR A 221 -22.38 20.24 -1.05
C TYR A 221 -23.27 19.10 -0.56
N VAL A 222 -23.48 19.03 0.76
CA VAL A 222 -24.42 18.11 1.39
C VAL A 222 -25.74 18.80 1.68
N HIS A 223 -26.84 18.15 1.33
CA HIS A 223 -28.20 18.62 1.62
C HIS A 223 -28.90 17.60 2.52
N VAL A 224 -29.25 18.02 3.74
CA VAL A 224 -30.02 17.19 4.68
C VAL A 224 -31.40 17.81 4.84
N SER A 225 -32.46 17.02 4.64
CA SER A 225 -33.82 17.45 4.93
C SER A 225 -34.52 16.36 5.74
N GLN A 226 -35.15 16.77 6.85
CA GLN A 226 -35.93 15.87 7.69
C GLN A 226 -37.38 16.35 7.67
N ARG A 227 -38.28 15.50 7.18
CA ARG A 227 -39.71 15.70 7.36
C ARG A 227 -40.12 15.10 8.70
N SER A 228 -40.37 15.97 9.68
CA SER A 228 -41.09 15.56 10.89
C SER A 228 -42.57 15.48 10.55
N THR A 229 -43.18 14.32 10.75
CA THR A 229 -44.64 14.11 10.68
C THR A 229 -45.30 14.52 11.98
#